data_AF-C0XQF9-F1
#
_entry.id   AF-C0XQF9-F1
#
_cell.length_a   1.000
_cell.length_b   1.000
_cell.length_c   1.000
_cell.angle_alpha   90.00
_cell.angle_beta   90.00
_cell.angle_gamma   90.00
#
_symmetry.space_group_name_H-M   'P 1'
#
loop_
_entity.id
_entity.type
_entity.pdbx_description
1 polymer ?
#
loop_
_entity_poly.entity_id
_entity_poly.type
_entity_poly.pdbx_seq_one_letter_code
_entity_poly.pdbx_strand_id
1 'polypeptide(L)'
;MDTAHVCPVCGSRRLRAVVLGTERTAEELGRAFPKTRVRSSWGEKIVTEIPRTPMIVVATPGAEPAVTNGGYGAAILLDTWALLGRPDLRATEETFEKWLAACTLVDAASIDGEVVVVAEPSLPVVQHLIRWDVPGHAAAELSQRAETRLPPAVHVAVVDAPRKALEDFFAHVELPPHAEKLGPVDLPPGVE
;
A
#
# COMPACT_ATOMS: atom_id res chain seq x y z
N MET A 1 22.55 15.86 1.38
CA MET A 1 21.24 16.48 1.67
C MET A 1 21.31 17.87 1.04
N ASP A 2 20.60 18.09 -0.06
CA ASP A 2 20.62 19.36 -0.78
C ASP A 2 20.01 20.44 0.11
N THR A 3 20.84 21.40 0.54
CA THR A 3 20.46 22.49 1.44
C THR A 3 19.66 23.60 0.75
N ALA A 4 19.45 23.50 -0.57
CA ALA A 4 18.75 24.51 -1.37
C ALA A 4 17.29 24.16 -1.70
N HIS A 5 16.74 23.04 -1.20
CA HIS A 5 15.36 22.65 -1.54
C HIS A 5 14.34 23.74 -1.14
N VAL A 6 13.52 24.16 -2.09
CA VAL A 6 12.36 25.03 -1.92
C VAL A 6 11.17 24.32 -2.54
N CYS A 7 10.12 24.07 -1.76
CA CYS A 7 8.90 23.46 -2.27
C CYS A 7 8.28 24.36 -3.36
N PRO A 8 8.03 23.87 -4.59
CA PRO A 8 7.51 24.69 -5.68
C PRO A 8 6.03 25.09 -5.49
N VAL A 9 5.33 24.43 -4.55
CA VAL A 9 3.92 24.70 -4.26
C VAL A 9 3.75 25.77 -3.18
N CYS A 10 4.55 25.72 -2.11
CA CYS A 10 4.38 26.60 -0.95
C CYS A 10 5.61 27.43 -0.56
N GLY A 11 6.75 27.27 -1.25
CA GLY A 11 7.99 28.00 -0.96
C GLY A 11 8.73 27.56 0.31
N SER A 12 8.23 26.53 1.02
CA SER A 12 8.86 26.04 2.25
C SER A 12 10.24 25.43 1.96
N ARG A 13 11.21 25.77 2.81
CA ARG A 13 12.54 25.13 2.87
C ARG A 13 12.62 24.00 3.91
N ARG A 14 11.53 23.75 4.63
CA ARG A 14 11.48 22.72 5.67
C ARG A 14 11.26 21.37 5.00
N LEU A 15 12.32 20.56 4.95
CA LEU A 15 12.24 19.14 4.65
C LEU A 15 12.16 18.36 5.96
N ARG A 16 11.16 17.49 6.08
CA ARG A 16 11.08 16.49 7.15
C ARG A 16 11.17 15.12 6.49
N ALA A 17 12.13 14.29 6.90
CA ALA A 17 12.08 12.88 6.57
C ALA A 17 10.88 12.27 7.30
N VAL A 18 9.90 11.74 6.56
CA VAL A 18 8.61 11.29 7.12
C VAL A 18 8.60 9.79 7.41
N VAL A 19 9.60 9.02 6.98
CA VAL A 19 9.66 7.59 7.31
C VAL A 19 10.28 7.41 8.69
N LEU A 20 9.43 7.43 9.72
CA LEU A 20 9.75 6.82 11.01
C LEU A 20 9.41 5.33 10.85
N GLY A 21 10.42 4.47 10.71
CA GLY A 21 10.19 3.03 10.65
C GLY A 21 9.36 2.54 11.84
N THR A 22 8.63 1.44 11.66
CA THR A 22 7.66 0.87 12.63
C THR A 22 8.22 0.74 14.05
N GLU A 23 9.52 0.45 14.19
CA GLU A 23 10.24 0.38 15.47
C GLU A 23 10.16 1.67 16.27
N ARG A 24 10.43 2.81 15.63
CA ARG A 24 10.45 4.11 16.31
C ARG A 24 9.04 4.54 16.70
N THR A 25 8.04 4.21 15.89
CA THR A 25 6.62 4.47 16.23
C THR A 25 6.19 3.71 17.48
N ALA A 26 6.58 2.43 17.61
CA ALA A 26 6.26 1.65 18.80
C ALA A 26 6.95 2.20 20.07
N GLU A 27 8.21 2.62 19.95
CA GLU A 27 8.95 3.24 21.06
C GLU A 27 8.31 4.57 21.52
N GLU A 28 7.97 5.46 20.58
CA GLU A 28 7.34 6.75 20.90
C GLU A 28 5.93 6.56 21.50
N LEU A 29 5.16 5.59 21.00
CA LEU A 29 3.87 5.23 21.58
C LEU A 29 4.01 4.65 23.00
N GLY A 30 5.03 3.82 23.24
CA GLY A 30 5.33 3.32 24.59
C GLY A 30 5.64 4.45 25.57
N ARG A 31 6.31 5.51 25.11
CA ARG A 31 6.58 6.71 25.92
C ARG A 31 5.33 7.55 26.16
N ALA A 32 4.47 7.71 25.16
CA ALA A 32 3.24 8.48 25.25
C ALA A 32 2.16 7.79 26.12
N PHE A 33 2.17 6.46 26.17
CA PHE A 33 1.18 5.64 26.89
C PHE A 33 1.84 4.70 27.91
N PRO A 34 2.49 5.23 28.98
CA PRO A 34 3.32 4.43 29.89
C PRO A 34 2.55 3.38 30.71
N LYS A 35 1.21 3.47 30.77
CA LYS A 35 0.33 2.51 31.46
C LYS A 35 -0.35 1.52 30.51
N THR A 36 -0.08 1.61 29.21
CA THR A 36 -0.70 0.75 28.19
C THR A 36 0.37 -0.13 27.58
N ARG A 37 0.07 -1.43 27.46
CA ARG A 37 0.97 -2.36 26.77
C ARG A 37 1.04 -1.99 25.30
N VAL A 38 2.24 -1.82 24.77
CA VAL A 38 2.48 -1.65 23.33
C VAL A 38 3.06 -2.95 22.78
N ARG A 39 2.40 -3.53 21.78
CA ARG A 39 2.82 -4.74 21.06
C ARG A 39 3.16 -4.36 19.63
N SER A 40 4.11 -5.09 19.09
CA SER A 40 4.85 -4.77 17.88
C SER A 40 4.76 -6.01 16.97
N SER A 41 4.43 -5.84 15.69
CA SER A 41 4.30 -6.93 14.72
C SER A 41 4.79 -6.51 13.33
N TRP A 42 5.98 -6.95 12.94
CA TRP A 42 6.58 -6.68 11.62
C TRP A 42 7.78 -7.61 11.36
N GLY A 43 8.21 -7.71 10.10
CA GLY A 43 9.46 -8.39 9.72
C GLY A 43 9.52 -9.83 10.20
N GLU A 44 10.59 -10.22 10.89
CA GLU A 44 10.76 -11.58 11.44
C GLU A 44 9.94 -11.82 12.72
N LYS A 45 9.33 -10.78 13.29
CA LYS A 45 8.55 -10.86 14.55
C LYS A 45 7.06 -10.62 14.28
N ILE A 46 6.49 -11.37 13.34
CA ILE A 46 5.04 -11.33 13.10
C ILE A 46 4.33 -12.07 14.23
N VAL A 47 3.37 -11.38 14.84
CA VAL A 47 2.46 -11.94 15.83
C VAL A 47 1.16 -12.23 15.11
N THR A 48 0.66 -13.46 15.21
CA THR A 48 -0.54 -13.91 14.48
C THR A 48 -1.82 -13.66 15.25
N GLU A 49 -1.77 -13.75 16.58
CA GLU A 49 -2.96 -13.62 17.45
C GLU A 49 -2.59 -12.96 18.78
N ILE A 50 -3.52 -12.18 19.34
CA ILE A 50 -3.41 -11.56 20.66
C ILE A 50 -4.69 -11.74 21.50
N PRO A 51 -4.58 -11.77 22.84
CA PRO A 51 -5.76 -11.84 23.69
C PRO A 51 -6.54 -10.52 23.68
N ARG A 52 -7.86 -10.59 23.81
CA ARG A 52 -8.77 -9.43 23.92
C ARG A 52 -8.60 -8.71 25.27
N THR A 53 -7.52 -7.95 25.39
CA THR A 53 -7.15 -7.18 26.59
C THR A 53 -6.62 -5.80 26.19
N PRO A 54 -6.68 -4.78 27.07
CA PRO A 54 -6.24 -3.43 26.73
C PRO A 54 -4.76 -3.37 26.31
N MET A 55 -4.51 -3.05 25.05
CA MET A 55 -3.18 -2.81 24.50
C MET A 55 -3.23 -2.01 23.21
N ILE A 56 -2.09 -1.44 22.83
CA ILE A 56 -1.87 -0.81 21.52
C ILE A 56 -1.04 -1.79 20.70
N VAL A 57 -1.45 -2.04 19.46
CA VAL A 57 -0.68 -2.83 18.49
C VAL A 57 -0.16 -1.91 17.40
N VAL A 58 1.14 -1.99 17.14
CA VAL A 58 1.81 -1.33 16.02
C VAL A 58 2.25 -2.41 15.06
N ALA A 59 1.61 -2.45 13.90
CA ALA A 59 1.88 -3.45 12.87
C ALA A 59 2.17 -2.79 11.52
N THR A 60 3.04 -3.42 10.73
CA THR A 60 3.13 -3.12 9.31
C THR A 60 1.89 -3.68 8.59
N PRO A 61 1.44 -3.06 7.48
CA PRO A 61 0.30 -3.56 6.70
C PRO A 61 0.42 -5.05 6.37
N GLY A 62 -0.57 -5.84 6.78
CA GLY A 62 -0.61 -7.30 6.62
C GLY A 62 0.03 -8.12 7.76
N ALA A 63 0.57 -7.46 8.79
CA ALA A 63 1.13 -8.09 9.98
C ALA A 63 0.27 -7.86 11.24
N GLU A 64 -0.95 -7.35 11.08
CA GLU A 64 -1.90 -7.14 12.16
C GLU A 64 -2.35 -8.50 12.75
N PRO A 65 -2.13 -8.76 14.05
CA PRO A 65 -2.62 -9.99 14.67
C PRO A 65 -4.14 -9.99 14.76
N ALA A 66 -4.76 -11.17 14.65
CA ALA A 66 -6.15 -11.35 15.03
C ALA A 66 -6.33 -11.20 16.55
N VAL A 67 -7.53 -10.77 16.98
CA VAL A 67 -7.89 -10.73 18.40
C VAL A 67 -8.68 -11.99 18.74
N THR A 68 -8.23 -12.75 19.76
CA THR A 68 -8.94 -13.95 20.19
C THR A 68 -10.35 -13.59 20.69
N ASN A 69 -11.39 -14.20 20.10
CA ASN A 69 -12.80 -14.02 20.48
C ASN A 69 -13.30 -12.55 20.42
N GLY A 70 -12.87 -11.79 19.41
CA GLY A 70 -13.39 -10.44 19.14
C GLY A 70 -12.57 -9.70 18.10
N GLY A 71 -12.74 -8.38 18.05
CA GLY A 71 -11.91 -7.47 17.28
C GLY A 71 -11.21 -6.42 18.13
N TYR A 72 -10.48 -5.55 17.46
CA TYR A 72 -9.98 -4.30 18.02
C TYR A 72 -11.14 -3.33 18.26
N GLY A 73 -11.10 -2.55 19.34
CA GLY A 73 -12.04 -1.44 19.52
C GLY A 73 -11.80 -0.30 18.53
N ALA A 74 -10.57 -0.14 18.04
CA ALA A 74 -10.28 0.82 16.99
C ALA A 74 -9.05 0.45 16.16
N ALA A 75 -9.00 0.93 14.92
CA ALA A 75 -7.79 0.93 14.10
C ALA A 75 -7.48 2.33 13.55
N ILE A 76 -6.19 2.64 13.40
CA ILE A 76 -5.73 3.87 12.77
C ILE A 76 -4.83 3.48 11.60
N LEU A 77 -5.27 3.78 10.38
CA LEU A 77 -4.48 3.60 9.16
C LEU A 77 -3.56 4.82 9.02
N LEU A 78 -2.29 4.63 9.39
CA LEU A 78 -1.25 5.64 9.32
C LEU A 78 -0.40 5.50 8.05
N ASP A 79 0.32 6.57 7.72
CA ASP A 79 1.26 6.60 6.59
C ASP A 79 0.68 6.08 5.28
N THR A 80 -0.60 6.39 5.04
CA THR A 80 -1.38 5.95 3.88
C THR A 80 -0.69 6.28 2.54
N TRP A 81 0.01 7.41 2.50
CA TRP A 81 0.83 7.86 1.37
C TRP A 81 1.96 6.88 1.02
N ALA A 82 2.50 6.13 1.98
CA ALA A 82 3.62 5.22 1.74
C ALA A 82 3.21 4.01 0.92
N LEU A 83 1.99 3.50 1.13
CA LEU A 83 1.45 2.40 0.33
C LEU A 83 0.95 2.88 -1.05
N LEU A 84 0.24 4.01 -1.07
CA LEU A 84 -0.33 4.61 -2.29
C LEU A 84 0.74 5.17 -3.23
N GLY A 85 1.86 5.66 -2.70
CA GLY A 85 2.94 6.27 -3.47
C GLY A 85 3.94 5.27 -4.06
N ARG A 86 3.72 3.95 -3.92
CA ARG A 86 4.59 2.95 -4.53
C ARG A 86 4.56 3.09 -6.06
N PRO A 87 5.70 3.04 -6.75
CA PRO A 87 5.76 3.09 -8.21
C PRO A 87 5.37 1.72 -8.81
N ASP A 88 4.19 1.25 -8.45
CA ASP A 88 3.63 -0.04 -8.84
C ASP A 88 2.22 0.17 -9.38
N LEU A 89 1.89 -0.50 -10.48
CA LEU A 89 0.60 -0.37 -11.14
C LEU A 89 -0.56 -0.74 -10.19
N ARG A 90 -0.34 -1.72 -9.32
CA ARG A 90 -1.32 -2.25 -8.36
C ARG A 90 -1.19 -1.60 -6.99
N ALA A 91 -0.40 -0.52 -6.85
CA ALA A 91 -0.22 0.16 -5.57
C ALA A 91 -1.55 0.52 -4.91
N THR A 92 -2.47 1.17 -5.64
CA THR A 92 -3.79 1.56 -5.12
C THR A 92 -4.64 0.34 -4.75
N GLU A 93 -4.75 -0.63 -5.66
CA GLU A 93 -5.51 -1.88 -5.48
C GLU A 93 -5.06 -2.64 -4.22
N GLU A 94 -3.76 -2.94 -4.11
CA GLU A 94 -3.19 -3.65 -2.96
C GLU A 94 -3.27 -2.85 -1.66
N THR A 95 -3.20 -1.51 -1.74
CA THR A 95 -3.38 -0.66 -0.56
C THR A 95 -4.79 -0.77 -0.03
N PHE A 96 -5.78 -0.69 -0.92
CA PHE A 96 -7.18 -0.79 -0.56
C PHE A 96 -7.50 -2.17 0.04
N GLU A 97 -6.98 -3.24 -0.56
CA GLU A 97 -7.08 -4.60 -0.01
C GLU A 97 -6.54 -4.68 1.42
N LYS A 98 -5.32 -4.18 1.67
CA LYS A 98 -4.70 -4.18 3.00
C LYS A 98 -5.49 -3.35 4.01
N TRP A 99 -6.02 -2.20 3.61
CA TRP A 99 -6.87 -1.37 4.47
C TRP A 99 -8.17 -2.07 4.82
N LEU A 100 -8.84 -2.71 3.86
CA LEU A 100 -10.04 -3.50 4.11
C LEU A 100 -9.74 -4.66 5.06
N ALA A 101 -8.65 -5.39 4.86
CA ALA A 101 -8.23 -6.46 5.74
C ALA A 101 -8.03 -5.96 7.18
N ALA A 102 -7.32 -4.84 7.38
CA ALA A 102 -7.16 -4.24 8.70
C ALA A 102 -8.50 -3.79 9.31
N CYS A 103 -9.41 -3.21 8.51
CA CYS A 103 -10.75 -2.82 8.98
C CYS A 103 -11.56 -4.03 9.48
N THR A 104 -11.40 -5.21 8.86
CA THR A 104 -12.13 -6.42 9.27
C THR A 104 -11.69 -6.97 10.63
N LEU A 105 -10.55 -6.52 11.15
CA LEU A 105 -10.09 -6.89 12.49
C LEU A 105 -10.72 -6.01 13.58
N VAL A 106 -11.40 -4.92 13.22
CA VAL A 106 -12.08 -4.03 14.17
C VAL A 106 -13.48 -4.57 14.45
N ASP A 107 -13.89 -4.46 15.70
CA ASP A 107 -15.26 -4.74 16.12
C ASP A 107 -16.25 -3.90 15.27
N ALA A 108 -17.49 -4.37 15.14
CA ALA A 108 -18.48 -3.64 14.35
C ALA A 108 -18.86 -2.30 15.01
N ALA A 109 -19.27 -1.32 14.20
CA ALA A 109 -19.75 -0.03 14.72
C ALA A 109 -20.92 -0.16 15.70
N SER A 110 -21.74 -1.22 15.59
CA SER A 110 -22.85 -1.51 16.51
C SER A 110 -22.40 -1.89 17.93
N ILE A 111 -21.10 -2.19 18.11
CA ILE A 111 -20.46 -2.46 19.40
C ILE A 111 -19.25 -1.54 19.60
N ASP A 112 -19.36 -0.30 19.13
CA ASP A 112 -18.42 0.80 19.32
C ASP A 112 -17.03 0.63 18.67
N GLY A 113 -16.92 -0.17 17.60
CA GLY A 113 -15.69 -0.25 16.80
C GLY A 113 -15.51 0.93 15.85
N GLU A 114 -14.28 1.45 15.75
CA GLU A 114 -13.96 2.64 14.94
C GLU A 114 -12.70 2.48 14.07
N VAL A 115 -12.74 2.93 12.82
CA VAL A 115 -11.57 3.02 11.95
C VAL A 115 -11.31 4.47 11.58
N VAL A 116 -10.08 4.92 11.81
CA VAL A 116 -9.61 6.25 11.38
C VAL A 116 -8.58 6.08 10.27
N VAL A 117 -8.82 6.70 9.12
CA VAL A 117 -7.85 6.77 8.02
C VAL A 117 -7.17 8.13 8.01
N VAL A 118 -5.85 8.16 8.19
CA VAL A 118 -5.06 9.39 8.14
C VAL A 118 -4.53 9.57 6.71
N ALA A 119 -5.33 10.22 5.87
CA ALA A 119 -5.05 10.43 4.45
C ALA A 119 -5.64 11.76 3.97
N GLU A 120 -5.28 12.16 2.74
CA GLU A 120 -5.95 13.26 2.04
C GLU A 120 -7.42 12.86 1.73
N PRO A 121 -8.42 13.52 2.31
CA PRO A 121 -9.82 13.13 2.16
C PRO A 121 -10.34 13.25 0.72
N SER A 122 -9.71 14.06 -0.14
CA SER A 122 -10.14 14.18 -1.54
C SER A 122 -9.77 12.99 -2.42
N LEU A 123 -8.95 12.04 -1.94
CA LEU A 123 -8.52 10.90 -2.73
C LEU A 123 -9.69 9.92 -2.97
N PRO A 124 -9.93 9.47 -4.23
CA PRO A 124 -11.02 8.54 -4.54
C PRO A 124 -10.97 7.25 -3.71
N VAL A 125 -9.79 6.66 -3.50
CA VAL A 125 -9.63 5.43 -2.70
C VAL A 125 -10.07 5.61 -1.23
N VAL A 126 -9.81 6.78 -0.65
CA VAL A 126 -10.25 7.13 0.72
C VAL A 126 -11.76 7.30 0.76
N GLN A 127 -12.31 7.94 -0.28
CA GLN A 127 -13.76 8.13 -0.44
C GLN A 127 -14.53 6.81 -0.60
N HIS A 128 -13.96 5.82 -1.29
CA HIS A 128 -14.55 4.48 -1.36
C HIS A 128 -14.44 3.73 -0.03
N LEU A 129 -13.32 3.87 0.70
CA LEU A 129 -13.17 3.26 2.03
C LEU A 129 -14.22 3.80 3.02
N ILE A 130 -14.38 5.13 3.10
CA ILE A 130 -15.34 5.79 4.01
C ILE A 130 -16.78 5.33 3.72
N ARG A 131 -17.12 5.12 2.46
CA ARG A 131 -18.45 4.65 2.05
C ARG A 131 -18.61 3.12 2.09
N TRP A 132 -17.53 2.40 2.40
CA TRP A 132 -17.45 0.95 2.29
C TRP A 132 -17.87 0.43 0.90
N ASP A 133 -17.51 1.17 -0.16
CA ASP A 133 -17.88 0.90 -1.55
C ASP A 133 -16.76 0.16 -2.28
N VAL A 134 -16.58 -1.11 -1.92
CA VAL A 134 -15.59 -1.99 -2.54
C VAL A 134 -15.89 -2.26 -4.02
N PRO A 135 -17.13 -2.55 -4.44
CA PRO A 135 -17.43 -2.78 -5.86
C PRO A 135 -17.21 -1.54 -6.71
N GLY A 136 -17.56 -0.34 -6.22
CA GLY A 136 -17.33 0.91 -6.93
C GLY A 136 -15.85 1.22 -7.09
N HIS A 137 -15.03 0.96 -6.07
CA HIS A 137 -13.57 1.09 -6.18
C HIS A 137 -13.00 0.16 -7.26
N ALA A 138 -13.38 -1.12 -7.23
CA ALA A 138 -12.91 -2.11 -8.20
C ALA A 138 -13.34 -1.77 -9.64
N ALA A 139 -14.58 -1.29 -9.82
CA ALA A 139 -15.06 -0.84 -11.13
C ALA A 139 -14.28 0.38 -11.65
N ALA A 140 -13.98 1.35 -10.77
CA ALA A 140 -13.19 2.53 -11.13
C ALA A 140 -11.75 2.16 -11.52
N GLU A 141 -11.08 1.30 -10.74
CA GLU A 141 -9.75 0.78 -11.07
C GLU A 141 -9.78 0.07 -12.44
N LEU A 142 -10.74 -0.83 -12.67
CA LEU A 142 -10.84 -1.56 -13.94
C LEU A 142 -11.06 -0.63 -15.14
N SER A 143 -11.90 0.40 -14.99
CA SER A 143 -12.11 1.42 -16.03
C SER A 143 -10.80 2.14 -16.36
N GLN A 144 -10.05 2.55 -15.34
CA GLN A 144 -8.75 3.23 -15.53
C GLN A 144 -7.73 2.31 -16.23
N ARG A 145 -7.70 1.01 -15.90
CA ARG A 145 -6.85 0.03 -16.59
C ARG A 145 -7.25 -0.12 -18.06
N ALA A 146 -8.54 -0.11 -18.37
CA ALA A 146 -9.02 -0.17 -19.75
C ALA A 146 -8.63 1.09 -20.54
N GLU A 147 -8.79 2.28 -19.96
CA GLU A 147 -8.42 3.55 -20.60
C GLU A 147 -6.93 3.65 -20.90
N THR A 148 -6.09 3.09 -20.02
CA THR A 148 -4.63 3.14 -20.13
C THR A 148 -4.02 1.90 -20.79
N ARG A 149 -4.84 0.93 -21.23
CA ARG A 149 -4.41 -0.36 -21.79
C ARG A 149 -3.43 -1.11 -20.88
N LEU A 150 -3.79 -1.22 -19.61
CA LEU A 150 -3.02 -1.93 -18.60
C LEU A 150 -3.76 -3.21 -18.15
N PRO A 151 -3.06 -4.22 -17.64
CA PRO A 151 -3.69 -5.39 -17.06
C PRO A 151 -4.68 -5.01 -15.94
N PRO A 152 -5.83 -5.71 -15.82
CA PRO A 152 -6.24 -6.90 -16.59
C PRO A 152 -7.02 -6.59 -17.89
N ALA A 153 -7.14 -5.32 -18.31
CA ALA A 153 -7.90 -4.96 -19.50
C ALA A 153 -7.22 -5.40 -20.82
N VAL A 154 -5.92 -5.68 -20.76
CA VAL A 154 -5.13 -6.24 -21.86
C VAL A 154 -4.23 -7.37 -21.34
N HIS A 155 -3.75 -8.20 -22.27
CA HIS A 155 -2.70 -9.17 -21.99
C HIS A 155 -1.31 -8.53 -22.19
N VAL A 156 -0.41 -8.77 -21.25
CA VAL A 156 0.99 -8.35 -21.33
C VAL A 156 1.87 -9.59 -21.31
N ALA A 157 2.86 -9.63 -22.19
CA ALA A 157 3.93 -10.63 -22.20
C ALA A 157 5.26 -9.89 -22.08
N VAL A 158 6.13 -10.36 -21.18
CA VAL A 158 7.47 -9.81 -20.96
C VAL A 158 8.48 -10.82 -21.52
N VAL A 159 9.46 -10.33 -22.28
CA VAL A 159 10.53 -11.15 -22.85
C VAL A 159 11.86 -10.54 -22.44
N ASP A 160 12.61 -11.27 -21.61
CA ASP A 160 13.89 -10.85 -21.07
C ASP A 160 15.01 -11.70 -21.68
N ALA A 161 15.98 -11.04 -22.30
CA ALA A 161 17.18 -11.67 -22.85
C ALA A 161 18.27 -10.60 -23.10
N PRO A 162 19.54 -11.01 -23.31
CA PRO A 162 20.56 -10.09 -23.79
C PRO A 162 20.12 -9.37 -25.06
N ARG A 163 20.49 -8.09 -25.22
CA ARG A 163 20.01 -7.21 -26.30
C ARG A 163 20.06 -7.86 -27.69
N LYS A 164 21.16 -8.51 -28.04
CA LYS A 164 21.33 -9.18 -29.35
C LYS A 164 20.33 -10.33 -29.56
N ALA A 165 20.00 -11.07 -28.51
CA ALA A 165 19.02 -12.15 -28.57
C ALA A 165 17.58 -11.61 -28.68
N LEU A 166 17.27 -10.48 -28.01
CA LEU A 166 15.98 -9.81 -28.19
C LEU A 166 15.81 -9.26 -29.62
N GLU A 167 16.85 -8.66 -30.18
CA GLU A 167 16.85 -8.17 -31.56
C GLU A 167 16.59 -9.30 -32.55
N ASP A 168 17.29 -10.43 -32.40
CA ASP A 168 17.08 -11.62 -33.23
C ASP A 168 15.68 -12.23 -33.07
N PHE A 169 15.21 -12.39 -31.83
CA PHE A 169 13.86 -12.91 -31.55
C PHE A 169 12.77 -12.05 -32.21
N PHE A 170 12.82 -10.73 -32.01
CA PHE A 170 11.81 -9.83 -32.57
C PHE A 170 11.93 -9.60 -34.08
N ALA A 171 13.05 -9.98 -34.70
CA ALA A 171 13.18 -10.00 -36.16
C ALA A 171 12.46 -11.20 -36.81
N HIS A 172 12.22 -12.27 -36.04
CA HIS A 172 11.67 -13.54 -36.56
C HIS A 172 10.30 -13.92 -36.00
N VAL A 173 9.86 -13.28 -34.91
CA VAL A 173 8.54 -13.55 -34.33
C VAL A 173 7.43 -12.83 -35.10
N GLU A 174 6.35 -13.55 -35.41
CA GLU A 174 5.11 -12.95 -35.89
C GLU A 174 4.23 -12.59 -34.69
N LEU A 175 3.99 -11.29 -34.48
CA LEU A 175 3.09 -10.81 -33.44
C LEU A 175 1.67 -10.64 -33.99
N PRO A 176 0.64 -10.81 -33.14
CA PRO A 176 -0.73 -10.47 -33.53
C PRO A 176 -0.84 -9.03 -34.08
N PRO A 177 -1.74 -8.75 -35.02
CA PRO A 177 -1.85 -7.41 -35.64
C PRO A 177 -2.09 -6.25 -34.68
N HIS A 178 -2.63 -6.55 -33.49
CA HIS A 178 -2.95 -5.57 -32.44
C HIS A 178 -1.91 -5.56 -31.30
N ALA A 179 -0.83 -6.32 -31.43
CA ALA A 179 0.22 -6.34 -30.42
C ALA A 179 1.07 -5.07 -30.51
N GLU A 180 1.31 -4.46 -29.37
CA GLU A 180 2.18 -3.29 -29.23
C GLU A 180 3.50 -3.73 -28.58
N LYS A 181 4.62 -3.46 -29.26
CA LYS A 181 5.96 -3.73 -28.71
C LYS A 181 6.47 -2.50 -27.97
N LEU A 182 6.65 -2.64 -26.65
CA LEU A 182 7.26 -1.63 -25.79
C LEU A 182 8.71 -2.02 -25.47
N GLY A 183 9.63 -1.05 -25.44
CA GLY A 183 11.06 -1.27 -25.18
C GLY A 183 11.93 -1.44 -26.44
N PRO A 184 13.13 -2.03 -26.33
CA PRO A 184 13.70 -2.65 -25.13
C PRO A 184 14.08 -1.64 -24.05
N VAL A 185 13.99 -2.04 -22.79
CA VAL A 185 14.46 -1.29 -21.62
C VAL A 185 15.39 -2.16 -20.79
N ASP A 186 16.29 -1.56 -20.03
CA ASP A 186 17.13 -2.30 -19.10
C ASP A 186 16.29 -2.76 -17.90
N LEU A 187 16.59 -3.95 -17.38
CA LEU A 187 15.96 -4.44 -16.16
C LEU A 187 16.34 -3.57 -14.96
N PRO A 188 15.43 -3.41 -13.98
CA PRO A 188 15.78 -2.80 -12.71
C PRO A 188 16.97 -3.53 -12.05
N PRO A 189 17.84 -2.83 -11.31
CA PRO A 189 18.92 -3.46 -10.58
C PRO A 189 18.42 -4.58 -9.66
N GLY A 190 19.03 -5.77 -9.72
CA GLY A 190 18.72 -6.90 -8.83
C GLY A 190 17.64 -7.86 -9.33
N VAL A 191 17.15 -7.69 -10.56
CA VAL A 191 16.33 -8.68 -11.27
C VAL A 191 17.26 -9.49 -12.17
N GLU A 192 17.39 -10.81 -11.92
CA GLU A 192 18.11 -11.77 -12.79
C GLU A 192 17.16 -12.45 -13.78
#